data_AF-A0A943BCW9-F1
#
_entry.id   AF-A0A943BCW9-F1
#
_cell.length_a   1.000
_cell.length_b   1.000
_cell.length_c   1.000
_cell.angle_alpha   90.00
_cell.angle_beta   90.00
_cell.angle_gamma   90.00
#
_symmetry.space_group_name_H-M   'P 1'
#
loop_
_entity.id
_entity.type
_entity.pdbx_description
1 polymer ?
#
loop_
_entity_poly.entity_id
_entity_poly.type
_entity_poly.pdbx_seq_one_letter_code
_entity_poly.pdbx_strand_id
1 'polypeptide(L)' 'MNTEEILYICTSCGIKENIPKEVVEYFDEMDQSNINEPPCFSCEKCGGIMRPKEYTGVYGIKY' A
#
# COMPACT_ATOMS: atom_id res chain seq x y z
N MET A 1 -6.73 -19.74 5.62
CA MET A 1 -6.89 -18.27 5.56
C MET A 1 -5.80 -17.79 4.63
N ASN A 2 -6.15 -17.37 3.41
CA ASN A 2 -5.16 -16.84 2.48
C ASN A 2 -4.96 -15.37 2.89
N THR A 3 -3.93 -15.11 3.70
CA THR A 3 -3.48 -13.74 3.94
C THR A 3 -2.78 -13.28 2.67
N GLU A 4 -3.54 -12.68 1.75
CA GLU A 4 -2.95 -11.95 0.63
C GLU A 4 -2.17 -10.76 1.19
N GLU A 5 -0.93 -10.62 0.78
CA GLU A 5 -0.04 -9.54 1.19
C GLU A 5 0.34 -8.71 -0.04
N ILE A 6 0.39 -7.40 0.12
CA ILE A 6 0.83 -6.48 -0.91
C ILE A 6 2.26 -6.07 -0.59
N LEU A 7 3.14 -6.24 -1.57
CA LEU A 7 4.53 -5.83 -1.44
C LEU A 7 4.63 -4.31 -1.57
N TYR A 8 5.01 -3.66 -0.49
CA TYR A 8 5.33 -2.25 -0.44
C TYR A 8 6.84 -2.01 -0.54
N ILE A 9 7.21 -0.96 -1.28
CA ILE A 9 8.60 -0.58 -1.49
C ILE A 9 8.76 0.87 -1.05
N CYS A 10 9.73 1.12 -0.17
CA CYS A 10 10.09 2.47 0.22
C CYS A 10 10.77 3.20 -0.95
N THR A 11 10.25 4.36 -1.31
CA THR A 11 10.79 5.17 -2.42
C THR A 11 12.12 5.84 -2.06
N SER A 12 12.44 5.98 -0.76
CA SER A 12 13.68 6.59 -0.29
C SER A 12 14.84 5.60 -0.13
N CYS A 13 14.60 4.45 0.53
CA CYS A 13 15.67 3.49 0.86
C CYS A 13 15.54 2.13 0.16
N GLY A 14 14.46 1.88 -0.58
CA GLY A 14 14.24 0.64 -1.32
C GLY A 14 13.93 -0.59 -0.47
N ILE A 15 13.70 -0.43 0.84
CA ILE A 15 13.27 -1.56 1.68
C ILE A 15 11.90 -2.06 1.22
N LYS A 16 11.72 -3.37 1.35
CA LYS A 16 10.53 -4.11 0.96
C LYS A 16 9.81 -4.59 2.20
N GLU A 17 8.51 -4.39 2.24
CA GLU A 17 7.67 -4.78 3.35
C GLU A 17 6.36 -5.35 2.81
N ASN A 18 5.92 -6.45 3.39
CA ASN A 18 4.65 -7.07 3.02
C ASN A 18 3.58 -6.53 3.98
N ILE A 19 2.59 -5.84 3.42
CA ILE A 19 1.46 -5.32 4.20
C ILE A 19 0.23 -6.19 3.91
N PRO A 20 -0.51 -6.63 4.93
CA PRO A 20 -1.72 -7.41 4.73
C PRO A 20 -2.71 -6.67 3.85
N LYS A 21 -3.24 -7.34 2.82
CA LYS A 21 -4.16 -6.73 1.86
C LYS A 21 -5.41 -6.15 2.55
N GLU A 22 -5.90 -6.81 3.60
CA GLU A 22 -7.03 -6.30 4.40
C GLU A 22 -6.76 -4.91 5.00
N VAL A 23 -5.51 -4.66 5.42
CA VAL A 23 -5.10 -3.36 5.96
C VAL A 23 -5.06 -2.34 4.82
N VAL A 24 -4.48 -2.71 3.67
CA VAL A 24 -4.43 -1.84 2.49
C VAL A 24 -5.83 -1.47 2.02
N GLU A 25 -6.72 -2.45 1.84
CA GLU A 25 -8.12 -2.24 1.42
C GLU A 25 -8.88 -1.38 2.44
N TYR A 26 -8.68 -1.61 3.74
CA TYR A 26 -9.29 -0.78 4.78
C TYR A 26 -8.88 0.70 4.66
N PHE A 27 -7.59 0.98 4.42
CA PHE A 27 -7.13 2.34 4.20
C PHE A 27 -7.60 2.93 2.85
N ASP A 28 -7.68 2.12 1.79
CA ASP A 28 -8.18 2.52 0.46
C ASP A 28 -9.68 2.90 0.52
N GLU A 29 -10.48 2.21 1.33
CA GLU A 29 -11.90 2.55 1.55
C GLU A 29 -12.09 3.82 2.39
N MET A 30 -11.22 4.04 3.37
CA MET A 30 -11.28 5.19 4.27
C MET A 30 -10.76 6.47 3.61
N ASP A 31 -9.67 6.38 2.83
CA ASP A 31 -9.04 7.51 2.16
C ASP A 31 -9.59 7.74 0.74
N GLN A 32 -10.82 8.25 0.68
CA GLN A 32 -11.48 8.62 -0.57
C GLN A 32 -11.04 9.99 -1.10
N SER A 33 -9.99 10.59 -0.53
CA SER A 33 -9.53 11.91 -0.97
C SER A 33 -8.98 11.88 -2.39
N ASN A 34 -8.35 10.76 -2.79
CA ASN A 34 -7.87 10.54 -4.15
C ASN A 34 -7.95 9.05 -4.54
N ILE A 35 -9.05 8.67 -5.19
CA ILE A 35 -9.25 7.31 -5.73
C ILE A 35 -8.23 6.89 -6.80
N ASN A 36 -7.31 7.77 -7.23
CA ASN A 36 -6.25 7.44 -8.19
C ASN A 36 -4.87 7.30 -7.52
N GLU A 37 -4.79 7.37 -6.19
CA GLU A 37 -3.56 7.06 -5.48
C GLU A 37 -3.79 5.94 -4.45
N PRO A 38 -2.91 4.93 -4.41
CA PRO A 38 -3.02 3.88 -3.42
C PRO A 38 -2.62 4.38 -2.03
N PRO A 39 -3.06 3.69 -0.96
CA PRO A 39 -2.62 3.95 0.40
C PRO A 39 -1.09 3.94 0.50
N CYS A 40 -0.53 4.98 1.11
CA CYS A 40 0.89 5.15 1.34
C CYS A 40 1.22 4.89 2.82
N PHE A 41 2.30 4.17 3.10
CA PHE A 41 2.75 3.88 4.46
C PHE A 41 4.09 4.54 4.77
N SER A 42 4.36 4.77 6.05
CA SER A 42 5.65 5.30 6.51
C SER A 42 6.64 4.16 6.71
N CYS A 43 7.80 4.26 6.09
CA CYS A 43 8.87 3.28 6.21
C CYS A 43 9.44 3.28 7.63
N GLU A 44 9.39 2.13 8.31
CA GLU A 44 9.92 2.00 9.67
C GLU A 44 11.43 2.26 9.77
N LYS A 45 12.17 2.03 8.68
CA LYS A 45 13.63 2.17 8.65
C LYS A 45 14.12 3.60 8.47
N CYS A 46 13.44 4.40 7.65
CA CYS A 46 13.92 5.73 7.27
C CYS A 46 12.87 6.84 7.34
N GLY A 47 11.63 6.54 7.70
CA GLY A 47 10.51 7.48 7.69
C GLY A 47 10.06 7.93 6.30
N GLY A 48 10.62 7.35 5.23
CA GLY A 48 10.23 7.64 3.85
C GLY A 48 8.87 7.04 3.48
N ILE A 49 8.32 7.45 2.34
CA ILE A 49 7.03 6.96 1.86
C ILE A 49 7.21 5.58 1.22
N MET A 50 6.33 4.65 1.54
CA MET A 50 6.22 3.34 0.90
C MET A 50 4.99 3.29 0.00
N ARG A 51 5.20 2.79 -1.22
CA ARG A 51 4.15 2.58 -2.21
C ARG A 51 4.04 1.11 -2.57
N PRO A 52 2.84 0.61 -2.92
CA PRO A 52 2.70 -0.77 -3.36
C PRO A 52 3.45 -0.96 -4.68
N LYS A 53 4.03 -2.14 -4.87
CA LYS A 53 4.64 -2.52 -6.14
C LYS A 53 3.57 -2.81 -7.20
N GLU A 54 2.55 -3.56 -6.80
CA GLU A 54 1.41 -3.97 -7.63
C GLU A 54 0.20 -4.09 -6.69
N TYR A 55 -0.84 -3.29 -6.92
CA TYR A 55 -2.06 -3.32 -6.10
C TYR A 55 -3.28 -3.04 -6.98
N THR A 56 -4.37 -3.78 -6.76
CA THR A 56 -5.68 -3.45 -7.33
C THR A 56 -6.55 -2.94 -6.19
N GLY A 57 -6.87 -1.65 -6.23
CA GLY A 57 -7.73 -0.98 -5.25
C GLY A 57 -9.14 -1.56 -5.19
N VAL A 58 -9.87 -1.21 -4.13
CA VAL A 58 -11.24 -1.68 -3.89
C VAL A 58 -12.21 -1.24 -4.99
N TYR A 59 -11.88 -0.15 -5.69
CA TYR A 59 -12.62 0.36 -6.85
C TYR A 59 -12.21 -0.28 -8.19
N GLY A 60 -11.33 -1.29 -8.17
CA GLY A 60 -10.85 -2.00 -9.37
C GLY A 60 -9.75 -1.26 -10.14
N ILE A 61 -9.18 -0.20 -9.57
CA ILE A 61 -8.08 0.58 -10.16
C ILE A 61 -6.76 -0.15 -9.89
N LYS A 62 -5.93 -0.30 -10.92
CA LYS A 62 -4.59 -0.90 -10.79
C LYS A 62 -3.54 0.19 -10.64
N TYR A 63 -2.70 0.03 -9.63
CA TYR A 63 -1.57 0.90 -9.31
C TYR A 63 -0.24 0.18 -9.51
#